data_AF-A0A024UVK8-F1
#
_entry.id   AF-A0A024UVK8-F1
#
_cell.length_a   1.000
_cell.length_b   1.000
_cell.length_c   1.000
_cell.angle_alpha   90.00
_cell.angle_beta   90.00
_cell.angle_gamma   90.00
#
_symmetry.space_group_name_H-M   'P 1'
#
loop_
_entity.id
_entity.type
_entity.pdbx_description
1 polymer ?
#
loop_
_entity_poly.entity_id
_entity_poly.type
_entity_poly.pdbx_seq_one_letter_code
_entity_poly.pdbx_strand_id
1 'polypeptide(L)'
;MWIFGYGSIVWKTDFPVEDSFFGYVDGWHRRFWQGSPDHRGVPGALGRVVTLISAEDLKQFRDVDPHASEVPRTWGRIYRVPKEEVPEILAQLDHREKAGYDRAEVDVHYFLGPAPLAELAHEIATRVGPSGPNVEYFLNLCRCMRSIDVHDKHLLDLEQLVLEHYAPHAVA
;
A
#
# COMPACT_ATOMS: atom_id res chain seq x y z
N MET A 1 -2.32 -15.08 -1.42
CA MET A 1 -3.35 -14.13 -0.94
C MET A 1 -2.66 -12.85 -0.53
N TRP A 2 -3.36 -11.71 -0.53
CA TRP A 2 -2.82 -10.44 -0.02
C TRP A 2 -3.50 -10.05 1.28
N ILE A 3 -2.74 -9.54 2.25
CA ILE A 3 -3.23 -9.07 3.55
C ILE A 3 -2.90 -7.58 3.69
N PHE A 4 -3.92 -6.77 3.93
CA PHE A 4 -3.73 -5.35 4.27
C PHE A 4 -3.63 -5.18 5.79
N GLY A 5 -2.47 -4.73 6.25
CA GLY A 5 -2.20 -4.42 7.63
C GLY A 5 -2.35 -2.94 7.94
N TYR A 6 -3.20 -2.61 8.91
CA TYR A 6 -3.49 -1.22 9.32
C TYR A 6 -3.17 -0.90 10.78
N GLY A 7 -2.75 -1.89 11.57
CA GLY A 7 -2.40 -1.72 12.98
C GLY A 7 -0.97 -2.12 13.28
N SER A 8 -0.78 -2.80 14.40
CA SER A 8 0.56 -3.26 14.85
C SER A 8 1.29 -4.13 13.81
N ILE A 9 0.54 -4.83 12.97
CA ILE A 9 1.05 -5.62 11.85
C ILE A 9 1.93 -4.81 10.89
N VAL A 10 1.72 -3.49 10.75
CA VAL A 10 2.52 -2.61 9.87
C VAL A 10 4.04 -2.69 10.18
N TRP A 11 4.41 -2.83 11.46
CA TRP A 11 5.80 -2.94 11.91
C TRP A 11 6.13 -4.26 12.63
N LYS A 12 5.12 -5.05 13.00
CA LYS A 12 5.28 -6.36 13.67
C LYS A 12 4.52 -7.45 12.92
N THR A 13 5.19 -7.97 11.91
CA THR A 13 4.78 -9.16 11.14
C THR A 13 5.28 -10.41 11.86
N ASP A 14 4.39 -11.37 12.10
CA ASP A 14 4.70 -12.64 12.79
C ASP A 14 4.12 -13.81 11.98
N PHE A 15 4.36 -13.78 10.67
CA PHE A 15 3.99 -14.81 9.70
C PHE A 15 4.86 -14.69 8.43
N PRO A 16 4.98 -15.74 7.61
CA PRO A 16 5.78 -15.72 6.38
C PRO A 16 5.22 -14.79 5.30
N VAL A 17 6.12 -14.08 4.63
CA VAL A 17 5.82 -13.05 3.61
C VAL A 17 6.70 -13.27 2.39
N GLU A 18 6.07 -13.38 1.21
CA GLU A 18 6.77 -13.44 -0.08
C GLU A 18 7.18 -12.04 -0.56
N ASP A 19 6.32 -11.04 -0.33
CA ASP A 19 6.53 -9.66 -0.76
C ASP A 19 5.75 -8.68 0.12
N SER A 20 6.21 -7.44 0.24
CA SER A 20 5.48 -6.40 0.95
C SER A 20 5.79 -4.99 0.46
N PHE A 21 4.76 -4.15 0.41
CA PHE A 21 4.89 -2.73 0.08
C PHE A 21 3.91 -1.90 0.90
N PHE A 22 4.16 -0.59 0.97
CA PHE A 22 3.20 0.35 1.54
C PHE A 22 2.09 0.61 0.54
N GLY A 23 0.93 1.01 1.05
CA GLY A 23 -0.21 1.36 0.21
C GLY A 23 -1.35 1.86 1.08
N TYR A 24 -2.49 2.10 0.45
CA TYR A 24 -3.66 2.58 1.16
C TYR A 24 -4.94 1.93 0.64
N VAL A 25 -5.97 2.03 1.46
CA VAL A 25 -7.36 1.73 1.10
C VAL A 25 -8.16 3.04 1.09
N ASP A 26 -9.00 3.24 0.09
CA ASP A 26 -9.94 4.36 0.02
C ASP A 26 -11.24 3.99 0.75
N GLY A 27 -11.92 4.99 1.33
CA GLY A 27 -13.23 4.79 1.95
C GLY A 27 -13.18 4.19 3.36
N TRP A 28 -12.00 4.09 3.99
CA TRP A 28 -11.84 3.56 5.34
C TRP A 28 -11.13 4.54 6.27
N HIS A 29 -11.57 4.57 7.52
CA HIS A 29 -11.02 5.40 8.57
C HIS A 29 -10.35 4.54 9.65
N ARG A 30 -9.10 4.87 9.97
CA ARG A 30 -8.45 4.34 11.17
C ARG A 30 -8.89 5.10 12.40
N ARG A 31 -9.38 4.39 13.42
CA ARG A 31 -9.76 4.98 14.71
C ARG A 31 -9.27 4.14 15.87
N PHE A 32 -8.84 4.78 16.95
CA PHE A 32 -8.48 4.11 18.21
C PHE A 32 -9.73 3.77 19.04
N TRP A 33 -10.73 3.17 18.41
CA TRP A 33 -12.04 2.93 19.06
C TRP A 33 -12.21 1.50 19.54
N GLN A 34 -11.29 0.58 19.19
CA GLN A 34 -11.33 -0.81 19.64
C GLN A 34 -10.78 -0.94 21.07
N GLY A 35 -11.46 -1.72 21.90
CA GLY A 35 -11.00 -2.07 23.25
C GLY A 35 -9.96 -3.19 23.21
N SER A 36 -8.88 -3.05 23.98
CA SER A 36 -7.87 -4.10 24.18
C SER A 36 -7.81 -4.51 25.65
N PRO A 37 -8.37 -5.69 26.01
CA PRO A 37 -8.38 -6.18 27.39
C PRO A 37 -7.09 -6.90 27.81
N ASP A 38 -6.20 -7.21 26.88
CA ASP A 38 -5.11 -8.19 27.04
C ASP A 38 -3.75 -7.75 26.47
N HIS A 39 -3.73 -6.84 25.49
CA HIS A 39 -2.49 -6.33 24.89
C HIS A 39 -2.08 -4.94 25.38
N ARG A 40 -3.04 -4.00 25.41
CA ARG A 40 -2.81 -2.58 25.76
C ARG A 40 -3.63 -2.11 26.95
N GLY A 41 -4.32 -3.02 27.62
CA GLY A 41 -5.07 -2.79 28.85
C GLY A 41 -5.21 -4.09 29.63
N VAL A 42 -6.10 -4.06 30.62
CA VAL A 42 -6.43 -5.20 31.48
C VAL A 42 -7.95 -5.31 31.65
N PRO A 43 -8.47 -6.48 32.07
CA PRO A 43 -9.88 -6.58 32.47
C PRO A 43 -10.20 -5.52 33.55
N GLY A 44 -11.19 -4.66 33.29
CA GLY A 44 -11.58 -3.54 34.16
C GLY A 44 -10.95 -2.18 33.82
N ALA A 45 -9.90 -2.15 32.99
CA ALA A 45 -9.29 -0.92 32.48
C ALA A 45 -8.76 -1.16 31.05
N LEU A 46 -9.67 -1.10 30.07
CA LEU A 46 -9.36 -1.42 28.67
C LEU A 46 -8.43 -0.37 28.04
N GLY A 47 -7.45 -0.85 27.28
CA GLY A 47 -6.67 -0.02 26.38
C GLY A 47 -7.48 0.33 25.13
N ARG A 48 -7.03 1.36 24.39
CA ARG A 48 -7.54 1.69 23.05
C ARG A 48 -6.54 1.25 21.99
N VAL A 49 -7.01 0.51 20.99
CA VAL A 49 -6.23 0.12 19.80
C VAL A 49 -7.00 0.47 18.53
N VAL A 50 -6.31 0.37 17.39
CA VAL A 50 -6.86 0.79 16.11
C VAL A 50 -7.85 -0.21 15.55
N THR A 51 -8.91 0.28 14.91
CA THR A 51 -9.80 -0.46 14.01
C THR A 51 -10.01 0.34 12.72
N LEU A 52 -10.51 -0.33 11.67
CA LEU A 52 -10.99 0.33 10.47
C LEU A 52 -12.51 0.40 10.50
N ILE A 53 -13.04 1.57 10.17
CA ILE A 53 -14.48 1.81 10.03
C ILE A 53 -14.70 2.34 8.62
N SER A 54 -15.64 1.77 7.88
CA SER A 54 -15.97 2.26 6.54
C SER A 54 -16.52 3.69 6.62
N ALA A 55 -16.35 4.48 5.56
CA ALA A 55 -16.90 5.83 5.49
C ALA A 55 -18.43 5.85 5.63
N GLU A 56 -19.12 4.76 5.25
CA GLU A 56 -20.55 4.61 5.42
C GLU A 56 -20.91 4.35 6.89
N ASP A 57 -20.25 3.39 7.54
CA ASP A 57 -20.51 3.07 8.95
C ASP A 57 -20.14 4.21 9.88
N LEU A 58 -19.11 5.00 9.52
CA LEU A 58 -18.70 6.15 10.31
C LEU A 58 -19.83 7.19 10.46
N LYS A 59 -20.75 7.30 9.48
CA LYS A 59 -21.91 8.20 9.55
C LYS A 59 -22.85 7.89 10.72
N GLN A 60 -22.81 6.66 11.25
CA GLN A 60 -23.60 6.23 12.40
C GLN A 60 -23.05 6.77 13.73
N PHE A 61 -21.81 7.30 13.72
CA PHE A 61 -21.12 7.79 14.90
C PHE A 61 -20.89 9.30 14.82
N ARG A 62 -20.90 9.97 15.97
CA ARG A 62 -20.44 11.35 16.05
C ARG A 62 -18.91 11.36 16.13
N ASP A 63 -18.26 11.44 14.98
CA ASP A 63 -16.81 11.64 14.93
C ASP A 63 -16.47 13.10 15.23
N VAL A 64 -15.72 13.33 16.31
CA VAL A 64 -15.28 14.66 16.74
C VAL A 64 -13.93 15.05 16.15
N ASP A 65 -13.28 14.13 15.42
CA ASP A 65 -12.00 14.33 14.73
C ASP A 65 -12.06 13.74 13.29
N PRO A 66 -12.91 14.32 12.41
CA PRO A 66 -13.07 13.83 11.05
C PRO A 66 -11.81 14.07 10.21
N HIS A 67 -11.54 13.17 9.26
CA HIS A 67 -10.49 13.40 8.28
C HIS A 67 -10.78 14.63 7.42
N ALA A 68 -9.73 15.38 7.07
CA ALA A 68 -9.84 16.60 6.27
C ALA A 68 -10.14 16.34 4.78
N SER A 69 -9.95 15.11 4.30
CA SER A 69 -10.11 14.74 2.88
C SER A 69 -11.53 14.27 2.58
N GLU A 70 -12.08 14.66 1.42
CA GLU A 70 -13.38 14.20 0.92
C GLU A 70 -13.42 12.69 0.70
N VAL A 71 -12.30 12.10 0.25
CA VAL A 71 -12.11 10.64 0.19
C VAL A 71 -11.14 10.23 1.29
N PRO A 72 -11.58 9.50 2.32
CA PRO A 72 -10.72 9.08 3.40
C PRO A 72 -9.78 7.97 2.94
N ARG A 73 -8.48 8.18 3.16
CA ARG A 73 -7.42 7.21 2.85
C ARG A 73 -6.79 6.70 4.12
N THR A 74 -6.74 5.39 4.26
CA THR A 74 -5.98 4.76 5.34
C THR A 74 -4.75 4.04 4.80
N TRP A 75 -3.57 4.54 5.19
CA TRP A 75 -2.27 3.98 4.80
C TRP A 75 -1.84 2.81 5.68
N GLY A 76 -1.46 1.70 5.06
CA GLY A 76 -0.99 0.49 5.74
C GLY A 76 0.12 -0.19 4.97
N ARG A 77 0.34 -1.47 5.30
CA ARG A 77 1.30 -2.34 4.61
C ARG A 77 0.58 -3.54 4.04
N ILE A 78 0.88 -3.87 2.79
CA ILE A 78 0.26 -4.93 2.03
C ILE A 78 1.27 -6.08 1.96
N TYR A 79 0.84 -7.29 2.34
CA TYR A 79 1.69 -8.47 2.41
C TYR A 79 1.20 -9.55 1.48
N ARG A 80 2.08 -10.08 0.64
CA ARG A 80 1.85 -11.31 -0.11
C ARG A 80 2.22 -12.48 0.78
N VAL A 81 1.27 -13.38 1.02
CA VAL A 81 1.52 -14.60 1.79
C VAL A 81 1.56 -15.84 0.90
N PRO A 82 2.42 -16.84 1.20
CA PRO A 82 2.48 -18.11 0.48
C PRO A 82 1.11 -18.78 0.44
N LYS A 83 0.74 -19.34 -0.71
CA LYS A 83 -0.62 -19.89 -0.91
C LYS A 83 -0.91 -21.06 0.03
N GLU A 84 0.12 -21.86 0.30
CA GLU A 84 0.07 -23.07 1.11
C GLU A 84 -0.16 -22.75 2.59
N GLU A 85 0.24 -21.57 3.05
CA GLU A 85 0.18 -21.14 4.47
C GLU A 85 -1.01 -20.23 4.78
N VAL A 86 -1.83 -19.91 3.77
CA VAL A 86 -3.02 -19.05 3.95
C VAL A 86 -3.92 -19.53 5.09
N PRO A 87 -4.29 -20.83 5.20
CA PRO A 87 -5.18 -21.28 6.27
C PRO A 87 -4.58 -21.07 7.66
N GLU A 88 -3.30 -21.41 7.87
CA GLU A 88 -2.63 -21.23 9.16
C GLU A 88 -2.49 -19.74 9.52
N ILE A 89 -2.10 -18.90 8.56
CA ILE A 89 -1.93 -17.46 8.78
C ILE A 89 -3.26 -16.81 9.14
N LEU A 90 -4.36 -17.15 8.44
CA LEU A 90 -5.68 -16.65 8.78
C LEU A 90 -6.11 -17.10 10.18
N ALA A 91 -5.88 -18.36 10.56
CA ALA A 91 -6.20 -18.84 11.89
C ALA A 91 -5.39 -18.15 13.00
N GLN A 92 -4.11 -17.85 12.74
CA GLN A 92 -3.26 -17.08 13.66
C GLN A 92 -3.75 -15.63 13.81
N LEU A 93 -4.11 -14.98 12.70
CA LEU A 93 -4.65 -13.62 12.72
C LEU A 93 -6.01 -13.56 13.42
N ASP A 94 -6.91 -14.52 13.15
CA ASP A 94 -8.19 -14.64 13.84
C ASP A 94 -7.98 -14.83 15.37
N HIS A 95 -6.94 -15.58 15.77
CA HIS A 95 -6.58 -15.72 17.18
C HIS A 95 -6.02 -14.42 17.79
N ARG A 96 -5.19 -13.71 17.04
CA ARG A 96 -4.57 -12.45 17.48
C ARG A 96 -5.61 -11.34 17.65
N GLU A 97 -6.67 -11.37 16.85
CA GLU A 97 -7.69 -10.33 16.77
C GLU A 97 -9.03 -10.77 17.42
N LYS A 98 -8.96 -11.68 18.41
CA LYS A 98 -10.11 -12.21 19.18
C LYS A 98 -10.99 -11.16 19.87
N ALA A 99 -10.56 -9.90 19.90
CA ALA A 99 -11.33 -8.79 20.44
C ALA A 99 -12.49 -8.32 19.54
N GLY A 100 -12.86 -9.08 18.50
CA GLY A 100 -14.06 -8.84 17.69
C GLY A 100 -13.79 -8.12 16.37
N TYR A 101 -12.67 -8.39 15.70
CA TYR A 101 -12.43 -7.89 14.36
C TYR A 101 -13.08 -8.78 13.30
N ASP A 102 -13.71 -8.16 12.33
CA ASP A 102 -14.21 -8.82 11.12
C ASP A 102 -13.20 -8.71 9.97
N ARG A 103 -13.29 -9.64 9.02
CA ARG A 103 -12.52 -9.59 7.77
C ARG A 103 -13.34 -8.91 6.68
N ALA A 104 -12.70 -8.02 5.95
CA ALA A 104 -13.28 -7.37 4.77
C ALA A 104 -12.33 -7.53 3.57
N GLU A 105 -12.91 -7.79 2.40
CA GLU A 105 -12.20 -7.64 1.13
C GLU A 105 -12.19 -6.16 0.75
N VAL A 106 -11.01 -5.65 0.37
CA VAL A 106 -10.80 -4.24 0.07
C VAL A 106 -9.89 -4.10 -1.14
N ASP A 107 -10.17 -3.11 -1.98
CA ASP A 107 -9.25 -2.67 -3.02
C ASP A 107 -8.08 -1.93 -2.39
N VAL A 108 -6.86 -2.37 -2.70
CA VAL A 108 -5.63 -1.78 -2.20
C VAL A 108 -4.89 -1.06 -3.31
N HIS A 109 -4.49 0.18 -3.04
CA HIS A 109 -3.64 0.96 -3.92
C HIS A 109 -2.21 0.90 -3.39
N TYR A 110 -1.34 0.22 -4.14
CA TYR A 110 0.05 0.03 -3.74
C TYR A 110 0.93 1.21 -4.13
N PHE A 111 1.84 1.54 -3.24
CA PHE A 111 2.83 2.60 -3.42
C PHE A 111 4.21 2.01 -3.10
N LEU A 112 5.06 1.91 -4.12
CA LEU A 112 6.40 1.35 -3.97
C LEU A 112 7.33 2.24 -3.13
N GLY A 113 6.89 3.46 -2.79
CA GLY A 113 7.67 4.40 -2.02
C GLY A 113 8.52 5.32 -2.89
N PRO A 114 9.15 6.34 -2.27
CA PRO A 114 10.25 7.03 -2.92
C PRO A 114 11.43 6.05 -3.08
N ALA A 115 12.11 6.13 -4.22
CA ALA A 115 13.36 5.42 -4.47
C ALA A 115 14.38 6.38 -5.11
N PRO A 116 15.69 6.12 -4.97
CA PRO A 116 16.71 6.86 -5.70
C PRO A 116 16.44 6.83 -7.21
N LEU A 117 16.72 7.94 -7.91
CA LEU A 117 16.46 8.03 -9.35
C LEU A 117 17.14 6.92 -10.16
N ALA A 118 18.32 6.47 -9.75
CA ALA A 118 19.04 5.37 -10.40
C ALA A 118 18.29 4.03 -10.27
N GLU A 119 17.67 3.76 -9.12
CA GLU A 119 16.87 2.55 -8.92
C GLU A 119 15.60 2.61 -9.78
N LEU A 120 14.88 3.74 -9.75
CA LEU A 120 13.72 3.98 -10.61
C LEU A 120 14.08 3.79 -12.09
N ALA A 121 15.20 4.36 -12.51
CA ALA A 121 15.66 4.28 -13.89
C ALA A 121 15.96 2.84 -14.32
N HIS A 122 16.66 2.08 -13.48
CA HIS A 122 16.93 0.67 -13.73
C HIS A 122 15.64 -0.15 -13.84
N GLU A 123 14.70 0.05 -12.90
CA GLU A 123 13.42 -0.64 -12.92
C GLU A 123 12.59 -0.30 -14.15
N ILE A 124 12.54 0.98 -14.55
CA ILE A 124 11.84 1.44 -15.75
C ILE A 124 12.48 0.85 -17.02
N ALA A 125 13.81 0.85 -17.10
CA ALA A 125 14.53 0.37 -18.27
C ALA A 125 14.41 -1.15 -18.48
N THR A 126 14.21 -1.93 -17.41
CA THR A 126 14.33 -3.40 -17.46
C THR A 126 13.01 -4.17 -17.32
N ARG A 127 11.98 -3.58 -16.69
CA ARG A 127 10.71 -4.29 -16.44
C ARG A 127 9.81 -4.30 -17.68
N VAL A 128 9.11 -5.41 -17.88
CA VAL A 128 8.15 -5.63 -18.96
C VAL A 128 6.86 -6.19 -18.38
N GLY A 129 5.72 -5.62 -18.79
CA GLY A 129 4.38 -6.08 -18.38
C GLY A 129 3.54 -6.53 -19.58
N PRO A 130 2.27 -6.94 -19.34
CA PRO A 130 1.35 -7.38 -20.41
C PRO A 130 1.09 -6.33 -21.51
N SER A 131 1.30 -5.05 -21.19
CA SER A 131 1.13 -3.92 -22.13
C SER A 131 2.43 -3.47 -22.78
N GLY A 132 3.53 -4.21 -22.60
CA GLY A 132 4.84 -3.91 -23.18
C GLY A 132 5.90 -3.47 -22.16
N PRO A 133 7.08 -3.04 -22.63
CA PRO A 133 8.18 -2.56 -21.80
C PRO A 133 7.83 -1.30 -21.01
N ASN A 134 8.22 -1.22 -19.73
CA ASN A 134 7.92 -0.07 -18.87
C ASN A 134 8.58 1.22 -19.38
N VAL A 135 9.76 1.11 -19.98
CA VAL A 135 10.46 2.21 -20.68
C VAL A 135 9.63 2.83 -21.81
N GLU A 136 8.81 2.04 -22.52
CA GLU A 136 7.95 2.57 -23.59
C GLU A 136 6.87 3.47 -23.00
N TYR A 137 6.22 3.04 -21.91
CA TYR A 137 5.27 3.86 -21.17
C TYR A 137 5.91 5.18 -20.70
N PHE A 138 7.08 5.09 -20.07
CA PHE A 138 7.79 6.24 -19.52
C PHE A 138 8.21 7.25 -20.62
N LEU A 139 8.77 6.79 -21.74
CA LEU A 139 9.16 7.66 -22.84
C LEU A 139 7.95 8.27 -23.57
N ASN A 140 6.84 7.53 -23.68
CA ASN A 140 5.57 8.08 -24.18
C ASN A 140 5.07 9.22 -23.30
N LEU A 141 5.10 9.06 -21.98
CA LEU A 141 4.73 10.12 -21.04
C LEU A 141 5.62 11.36 -21.21
N CYS A 142 6.94 11.18 -21.27
CA CYS A 142 7.88 12.29 -21.48
C CYS A 142 7.62 13.03 -22.80
N ARG A 143 7.29 12.31 -23.88
CA ARG A 143 6.88 12.92 -25.16
C ARG A 143 5.59 13.72 -25.04
N CYS A 144 4.58 13.19 -24.35
CA CYS A 144 3.31 13.88 -24.14
C CYS A 144 3.47 15.15 -23.30
N MET A 145 4.30 15.12 -22.24
CA MET A 145 4.55 16.32 -21.43
C MET A 145 5.28 17.40 -22.23
N ARG A 146 6.27 17.00 -23.06
CA ARG A 146 6.97 17.91 -23.97
C ARG A 146 6.05 18.53 -25.03
N SER A 147 5.07 17.80 -25.56
CA SER A 147 4.17 18.33 -26.60
C SER A 147 3.22 19.43 -26.11
N ILE A 148 3.03 19.53 -24.79
CA ILE A 148 2.24 20.59 -24.14
C ILE A 148 3.12 21.59 -23.35
N ASP A 149 4.43 21.61 -23.61
CA ASP A 149 5.41 22.53 -22.99
C ASP A 149 5.54 22.41 -21.45
N VAL A 150 5.19 21.24 -20.89
CA VAL A 150 5.34 20.95 -19.46
C VAL A 150 6.74 20.41 -19.17
N HIS A 151 7.47 21.12 -18.31
CA HIS A 151 8.83 20.79 -17.90
C HIS A 151 8.86 20.22 -16.47
N ASP A 152 8.48 18.94 -16.34
CA ASP A 152 8.55 18.24 -15.06
C ASP A 152 10.00 17.84 -14.75
N LYS A 153 10.59 18.47 -13.72
CA LYS A 153 11.98 18.20 -13.32
C LYS A 153 12.24 16.73 -13.01
N HIS A 154 11.29 16.04 -12.36
CA HIS A 154 11.47 14.64 -11.99
C HIS A 154 11.52 13.76 -13.25
N LEU A 155 10.62 13.99 -14.21
CA LEU A 155 10.64 13.26 -15.48
C LEU A 155 11.93 13.53 -16.28
N LEU A 156 12.39 14.78 -16.30
CA LEU A 156 13.61 15.17 -17.02
C LEU A 156 14.87 14.53 -16.42
N ASP A 157 15.03 14.60 -15.09
CA ASP A 157 16.18 13.98 -14.41
C ASP A 157 16.16 12.44 -14.59
N LEU A 158 14.96 11.85 -14.58
CA LEU A 158 14.79 10.40 -14.68
C LEU A 158 14.97 9.89 -16.11
N GLU A 159 14.55 10.66 -17.13
CA GLU A 159 14.65 10.28 -18.54
C GLU A 159 16.09 10.03 -18.98
N GLN A 160 17.02 10.86 -18.54
CA GLN A 160 18.43 10.66 -18.84
C GLN A 160 18.94 9.31 -18.29
N LEU A 161 18.64 9.02 -17.02
CA LEU A 161 19.10 7.79 -16.36
C LEU A 161 18.43 6.54 -16.96
N VAL A 162 17.15 6.62 -17.32
CA VAL A 162 16.44 5.50 -17.98
C VAL A 162 17.10 5.16 -19.31
N LEU A 163 17.47 6.17 -20.10
CA LEU A 163 18.13 5.97 -21.39
C LEU A 163 19.55 5.40 -21.24
N GLU A 164 20.28 5.74 -20.18
CA GLU A 164 21.59 5.15 -19.87
C GLU A 164 21.49 3.64 -19.58
N HIS A 165 20.41 3.20 -18.93
CA HIS A 165 20.17 1.79 -18.65
C HIS A 165 19.47 1.02 -19.78
N TYR A 166 18.76 1.73 -20.66
CA TYR A 166 18.04 1.12 -21.76
C TYR A 166 18.95 0.97 -22.97
N ALA A 167 19.57 -0.21 -23.13
CA ALA A 167 20.22 -0.57 -24.39
C ALA A 167 19.11 -0.86 -25.43
N PRO A 168 18.90 -0.01 -26.45
CA PRO A 168 18.05 -0.40 -27.56
C PRO A 168 18.65 -1.69 -28.11
N HIS A 169 17.82 -2.73 -28.25
CA HIS A 169 18.25 -3.91 -28.97
C HIS A 169 18.76 -3.41 -30.32
N ALA A 170 20.06 -3.56 -30.55
CA ALA A 170 20.64 -3.36 -31.86
C ALA A 170 19.93 -4.36 -32.75
N VAL A 171 18.96 -3.87 -33.52
CA VAL A 171 18.36 -4.61 -34.62
C VAL A 171 19.48 -4.71 -35.65
N ALA A 172 20.21 -5.82 -35.58
CA ALA A 172 21.08 -6.30 -36.65
C ALA A 172 20.22 -7.00 -37.71
#